data_AF-A0A2L2Z6N9-F1
#
_entry.id   AF-A0A2L2Z6N9-F1
#
_cell.length_a   1.000
_cell.length_b   1.000
_cell.length_c   1.000
_cell.angle_alpha   90.00
_cell.angle_beta   90.00
_cell.angle_gamma   90.00
#
_symmetry.space_group_name_H-M   'P 1'
#
loop_
_entity.id
_entity.type
_entity.pdbx_description
1 polymer ?
#
loop_
_entity_poly.entity_id
_entity_poly.type
_entity_poly.pdbx_seq_one_letter_code
_entity_poly.pdbx_strand_id
1 'polypeptide(L)' 'IHKIGLRLPGFWIDNPSLYFPQIEANFKLSGITSESTMYCCLISVLDQNIMQVIADLVRNPNLEK' A
#
# COMPACT_ATOMS: atom_id res chain seq x y z
N ILE A 1 -12.03 21.90 3.59
CA ILE A 1 -11.06 20.79 3.82
C ILE A 1 -10.14 20.68 2.61
N HIS A 2 -8.87 21.07 2.75
CA HIS A 2 -7.87 20.89 1.68
C HIS A 2 -7.37 19.45 1.75
N LYS A 3 -7.71 18.63 0.76
CA LYS A 3 -7.15 17.27 0.65
C LYS A 3 -5.71 17.40 0.15
N ILE A 4 -4.75 16.94 0.95
CA ILE A 4 -3.38 16.76 0.49
C ILE A 4 -3.43 15.67 -0.59
N GLY A 5 -2.88 15.96 -1.77
CA GLY A 5 -2.76 14.95 -2.82
C GLY A 5 -1.88 13.82 -2.31
N LEU A 6 -2.41 12.60 -2.25
CA LEU A 6 -1.67 11.43 -1.79
C LEU A 6 -0.48 11.17 -2.75
N ARG A 7 0.73 11.39 -2.25
CA ARG A 7 1.97 10.95 -2.91
C ARG A 7 2.64 9.93 -2.02
N LEU A 8 2.52 8.67 -2.40
CA LEU A 8 3.19 7.58 -1.69
C LEU A 8 4.66 7.49 -2.16
N PRO A 9 5.62 7.35 -1.24
CA PRO A 9 6.98 6.95 -1.62
C PRO A 9 6.97 5.55 -2.25
N GLY A 10 8.01 5.23 -3.03
CA GLY A 10 8.23 3.86 -3.50
C GLY A 10 8.48 2.90 -2.32
N PHE A 11 8.19 1.62 -2.52
CA PHE A 11 8.28 0.62 -1.47
C PHE A 11 9.71 0.39 -0.97
N TRP A 12 9.89 0.35 0.35
CA TRP A 12 11.19 0.10 0.98
C TRP A 12 11.36 -1.39 1.27
N ILE A 13 11.93 -2.12 0.32
CA ILE A 13 12.12 -3.57 0.45
C ILE A 13 13.05 -3.96 1.61
N ASP A 14 14.05 -3.13 1.91
CA ASP A 14 14.98 -3.36 3.02
C ASP A 14 14.37 -3.12 4.40
N ASN A 15 13.34 -2.25 4.50
CA ASN A 15 12.76 -1.82 5.78
C ASN A 15 11.23 -1.66 5.71
N PRO A 16 10.48 -2.73 5.39
CA PRO A 16 9.02 -2.68 5.27
C PRO A 16 8.34 -2.28 6.58
N SER A 17 8.91 -2.67 7.73
CA SER A 17 8.39 -2.37 9.07
C SER A 17 8.29 -0.87 9.39
N LEU A 18 9.11 -0.03 8.75
CA LEU A 18 9.03 1.43 8.90
C LEU A 18 8.19 2.07 7.78
N TYR A 19 8.17 1.45 6.60
CA TYR A 19 7.40 1.91 5.47
C TYR A 19 5.89 1.89 5.73
N PHE A 20 5.35 0.77 6.22
CA PHE A 20 3.90 0.64 6.42
C PHE A 20 3.31 1.66 7.41
N PRO A 21 3.90 1.91 8.60
CA PRO A 21 3.45 2.97 9.49
C PRO A 21 3.46 4.36 8.85
N GLN A 22 4.48 4.66 8.04
CA GLN A 22 4.56 5.94 7.32
C GLN A 22 3.46 6.08 6.27
N ILE A 23 3.17 5.03 5.51
CA ILE A 23 2.08 5.02 4.53
C ILE A 23 0.72 5.16 5.21
N GLU A 24 0.50 4.45 6.31
CA GLU A 24 -0.75 4.52 7.06
C GLU A 24 -1.02 5.94 7.60
N ALA A 25 0.02 6.63 8.05
CA ALA A 25 -0.08 8.05 8.43
C ALA A 25 -0.48 8.93 7.23
N ASN A 26 0.08 8.69 6.04
CA ASN A 26 -0.30 9.43 4.82
C ASN A 26 -1.75 9.17 4.38
N PHE A 27 -2.24 7.94 4.51
CA PHE A 27 -3.64 7.62 4.27
C PHE A 27 -4.56 8.38 5.23
N LYS A 28 -4.25 8.35 6.53
CA LYS A 28 -4.99 9.10 7.56
C LYS A 28 -5.02 10.60 7.26
N LEU A 29 -3.88 11.20 6.92
CA LEU A 29 -3.78 12.62 6.57
C LEU A 29 -4.53 12.98 5.28
N SER A 30 -4.62 12.05 4.33
CA SER A 30 -5.34 12.24 3.06
C SER A 30 -6.85 11.97 3.19
N GLY A 31 -7.31 11.51 4.37
CA GLY A 31 -8.70 11.11 4.61
C GLY A 31 -9.07 9.78 3.94
N ILE A 32 -8.08 8.95 3.59
CA ILE A 32 -8.31 7.60 3.05
C ILE A 32 -8.48 6.66 4.23
N THR A 33 -9.68 6.13 4.38
CA THR A 33 -10.05 5.20 5.47
C THR A 33 -10.57 3.86 4.95
N SER A 34 -10.88 3.76 3.66
CA SER A 34 -11.31 2.52 3.02
C SER A 34 -10.10 1.61 2.77
N GLU A 35 -10.12 0.43 3.37
CA GLU A 35 -9.09 -0.61 3.18
C GLU A 35 -8.90 -0.96 1.70
N SER A 36 -10.00 -1.05 0.93
CA SER A 36 -9.93 -1.29 -0.53
C SER A 36 -9.16 -0.19 -1.26
N THR A 37 -9.32 1.07 -0.83
CA THR A 37 -8.57 2.19 -1.42
C THR A 37 -7.09 2.12 -1.01
N MET A 38 -6.80 1.82 0.26
CA MET A 38 -5.43 1.63 0.74
C MET A 38 -4.72 0.52 -0.03
N TYR A 39 -5.40 -0.62 -0.23
CA TYR A 39 -4.89 -1.75 -1.00
C TYR A 39 -4.57 -1.34 -2.45
N CYS A 40 -5.52 -0.71 -3.16
CA CYS A 40 -5.30 -0.24 -4.53
C CYS A 40 -4.10 0.72 -4.63
N CYS A 41 -3.96 1.64 -3.67
CA CYS A 41 -2.83 2.56 -3.63
C CYS A 41 -1.50 1.83 -3.36
N LEU A 42 -1.47 0.85 -2.46
CA LEU A 42 -0.28 0.04 -2.19
C LEU A 42 0.14 -0.76 -3.43
N ILE A 43 -0.79 -1.48 -4.07
CA ILE A 43 -0.48 -2.24 -5.30
C ILE A 43 0.05 -1.32 -6.41
N SER A 44 -0.45 -0.10 -6.50
CA SER A 44 -0.02 0.88 -7.52
C SER A 44 1.42 1.37 -7.36
N VAL A 45 2.03 1.21 -6.17
CA VAL A 45 3.40 1.67 -5.89
C VAL A 45 4.42 0.52 -5.81
N LEU A 46 3.98 -0.73 -5.94
CA LEU A 46 4.88 -1.88 -5.96
C LEU A 46 5.45 -2.09 -7.36
N ASP A 47 6.76 -2.27 -7.44
CA ASP A 47 7.43 -2.63 -8.68
C ASP A 47 7.12 -4.07 -9.11
N GLN A 48 7.32 -4.35 -10.41
CA GLN A 48 7.04 -5.65 -11.01
C GLN A 48 7.71 -6.81 -10.25
N ASN A 49 8.94 -6.64 -9.78
CA ASN A 49 9.65 -7.68 -9.03
C ASN A 49 8.90 -8.09 -7.75
N ILE A 50 8.41 -7.11 -6.99
CA ILE A 50 7.65 -7.36 -5.78
C ILE A 50 6.29 -7.95 -6.13
N MET A 51 5.63 -7.40 -7.15
CA MET A 51 4.35 -7.91 -7.66
C MET A 51 4.43 -9.38 -8.11
N GLN A 52 5.58 -9.84 -8.62
CA GLN A 52 5.78 -11.27 -8.92
C GLN A 52 5.89 -12.11 -7.64
N VAL A 53 6.60 -11.62 -6.62
CA VAL A 53 6.76 -12.33 -5.33
C VAL A 53 5.43 -12.49 -4.61
N ILE A 54 4.57 -11.47 -4.64
CA ILE A 54 3.25 -11.50 -4.00
C ILE A 54 2.11 -11.84 -4.96
N ALA A 55 2.41 -12.32 -6.17
CA ALA A 55 1.41 -12.52 -7.21
C ALA A 55 0.27 -13.44 -6.75
N ASP A 56 0.59 -14.49 -6.00
CA ASP A 56 -0.39 -15.42 -5.46
C ASP A 56 -1.32 -14.78 -4.43
N LEU A 57 -0.80 -13.91 -3.57
CA LEU A 57 -1.58 -13.12 -2.61
C LEU A 57 -2.50 -12.12 -3.31
N VAL A 58 -1.99 -11.45 -4.35
CA VAL A 58 -2.76 -10.47 -5.14
C VAL A 58 -3.85 -11.14 -5.97
N ARG A 59 -3.57 -12.31 -6.55
CA ARG A 59 -4.53 -13.09 -7.36
C ARG A 59 -5.56 -13.81 -6.50
N ASN A 60 -5.21 -14.20 -5.29
CA ASN A 60 -6.08 -14.90 -4.36
C ASN A 60 -6.00 -14.26 -2.96
N PRO A 61 -6.67 -13.11 -2.76
CA PRO A 61 -6.66 -12.40 -1.48
C PRO A 61 -7.36 -13.14 -0.33
N ASN A 62 -7.94 -14.33 -0.58
CA ASN A 62 -8.65 -15.16 0.41
C ASN A 62 -7.84 -16.38 0.89
N LEU A 63 -6.51 -16.38 0.72
CA LEU A 63 -5.66 -17.53 1.05
C LEU A 63 -5.46 -17.79 2.55
N GLU A 64 -5.98 -16.93 3.42
CA GLU A 64 -5.98 -17.14 4.87
C GLU A 64 -7.42 -17.39 5.33
N LYS A 65 -7.77 -18.68 5.47
CA LYS A 65 -8.89 -19.16 6.29
C LYS A 65 -8.35 -19.88 7.51
#